data_AF-A0A6H2DN58-F1
#
_entry.id   AF-A0A6H2DN58-F1
#
_cell.length_a   1.000
_cell.length_b   1.000
_cell.length_c   1.000
_cell.angle_alpha   90.00
_cell.angle_beta   90.00
_cell.angle_gamma   90.00
#
_symmetry.space_group_name_H-M   'P 1'
#
loop_
_entity.id
_entity.type
_entity.pdbx_description
1 polymer ?
#
loop_
_entity_poly.entity_id
_entity_poly.type
_entity_poly.pdbx_seq_one_letter_code
_entity_poly.pdbx_strand_id
1 'polypeptide(L)'
;MKNDVGSQLTMQLQQYFGRYGEITLKREKPWASITFSGTRHYFELITEPGVEEKTVNALLAPLVSHEFDISGHFVADILVHLRAPADARIAIDILTIVDPVGKPAD
;
A
#
# COMPACT_ATOMS: atom_id res chain seq x y z
N MET A 1 8.14 7.13 -16.70
CA MET A 1 7.35 6.68 -15.53
C MET A 1 7.58 7.71 -14.44
N LYS A 2 6.53 8.32 -13.88
CA LYS A 2 6.71 9.31 -12.82
C LYS A 2 7.23 8.57 -11.58
N ASN A 3 8.35 9.02 -11.02
CA ASN A 3 8.98 8.44 -9.84
C ASN A 3 8.25 8.89 -8.55
N ASP A 4 6.94 9.08 -8.62
CA ASP A 4 6.13 9.51 -7.47
C ASP A 4 5.86 8.35 -6.51
N VAL A 5 5.47 8.69 -5.28
CA VAL A 5 5.27 7.74 -4.18
C VAL A 5 4.18 6.72 -4.50
N GLY A 6 3.05 7.16 -5.09
CA GLY A 6 1.95 6.29 -5.46
C GLY A 6 2.39 5.23 -6.47
N SER A 7 3.21 5.59 -7.45
CA SER A 7 3.79 4.67 -8.43
C SER A 7 4.76 3.67 -7.79
N GLN A 8 5.62 4.11 -6.86
CA GLN A 8 6.55 3.22 -6.13
C GLN A 8 5.80 2.21 -5.26
N LEU A 9 4.78 2.65 -4.54
CA LEU A 9 3.91 1.79 -3.75
C LEU A 9 3.13 0.80 -4.64
N THR A 10 2.57 1.26 -5.75
CA THR A 10 1.85 0.40 -6.70
C THR A 10 2.75 -0.75 -7.18
N MET A 11 3.98 -0.44 -7.57
CA MET A 11 4.94 -1.44 -8.03
C MET A 11 5.25 -2.48 -6.95
N GLN A 12 5.57 -2.03 -5.72
CA GLN A 12 5.91 -2.94 -4.61
C GLN A 12 4.71 -3.78 -4.16
N LEU A 13 3.53 -3.18 -4.06
CA LEU A 13 2.30 -3.91 -3.78
C LEU A 13 1.97 -4.91 -4.89
N GLN A 14 2.16 -4.57 -6.16
CA GLN A 14 1.97 -5.49 -7.26
C GLN A 14 2.99 -6.64 -7.23
N GLN A 15 4.24 -6.40 -6.82
CA GLN A 15 5.22 -7.46 -6.61
C GLN A 15 4.82 -8.38 -5.45
N TYR A 16 4.25 -7.82 -4.38
CA TYR A 16 3.80 -8.56 -3.21
C TYR A 16 2.54 -9.41 -3.49
N PHE A 17 1.53 -8.81 -4.14
CA PHE A 17 0.22 -9.43 -4.36
C PHE A 17 0.02 -10.01 -5.76
N GLY A 18 0.92 -9.78 -6.71
CA GLY A 18 0.65 -10.00 -8.14
C GLY A 18 0.36 -11.44 -8.56
N ARG A 19 0.70 -12.42 -7.72
CA ARG A 19 0.31 -13.83 -7.94
C ARG A 19 -1.13 -14.15 -7.52
N TYR A 20 -1.81 -13.21 -6.87
CA TYR A 20 -3.14 -13.36 -6.30
C TYR A 20 -4.15 -12.39 -6.93
N GLY A 21 -3.69 -11.39 -7.70
CA GLY A 21 -4.56 -10.39 -8.28
C GLY A 21 -3.84 -9.14 -8.78
N GLU A 22 -4.65 -8.16 -9.18
CA GLU A 22 -4.20 -6.86 -9.66
C GLU A 22 -4.38 -5.79 -8.58
N ILE A 23 -3.32 -5.02 -8.34
CA ILE A 23 -3.33 -3.85 -7.47
C ILE A 23 -3.57 -2.59 -8.31
N THR A 24 -4.56 -1.80 -7.91
CA THR A 24 -4.83 -0.49 -8.53
C THR A 24 -4.82 0.62 -7.49
N LEU A 25 -4.06 1.68 -7.73
CA LEU A 25 -4.18 2.93 -6.98
C LEU A 25 -5.49 3.64 -7.36
N LYS A 26 -6.40 3.80 -6.41
CA LYS A 26 -7.73 4.38 -6.62
C LYS A 26 -7.76 5.88 -6.34
N ARG A 27 -7.03 6.32 -5.32
CA ARG A 27 -7.01 7.72 -4.89
C ARG A 27 -5.80 8.02 -4.04
N GLU A 28 -5.39 9.27 -4.08
CA GLU A 28 -4.43 9.85 -3.15
C GLU A 28 -5.07 11.06 -2.47
N LYS A 29 -4.84 11.22 -1.17
CA LYS A 29 -5.32 12.37 -0.41
C LYS A 29 -4.19 12.94 0.44
N PRO A 30 -3.88 14.25 0.33
CA PRO A 30 -2.94 14.89 1.24
C PRO A 30 -3.33 14.68 2.69
N TRP A 31 -2.33 14.42 3.53
CA TRP A 31 -2.48 14.24 4.96
C TRP A 31 -1.45 15.10 5.70
N ALA A 32 -1.84 15.73 6.79
CA ALA A 32 -0.92 16.45 7.65
C ALA A 32 -1.36 16.35 9.10
N SER A 33 -0.38 16.34 9.99
CA SER A 33 -0.54 16.55 11.43
C SER A 33 0.18 17.85 11.83
N ILE A 34 0.31 18.09 13.14
CA ILE A 34 1.05 19.26 13.65
C ILE A 34 2.53 19.21 13.25
N THR A 35 3.14 18.01 13.22
CA THR A 35 4.59 17.84 13.05
C THR A 35 4.98 17.11 11.77
N PHE A 36 4.03 16.50 11.07
CA PHE A 36 4.31 15.69 9.88
C PHE A 36 3.37 16.04 8.73
N SER A 37 3.89 15.91 7.52
CA SER A 37 3.11 15.96 6.27
C SER A 37 3.28 14.67 5.50
N GLY A 38 2.27 14.30 4.74
CA GLY A 38 2.22 13.03 4.04
C GLY A 38 1.08 12.93 3.05
N THR A 39 0.84 11.71 2.59
CA THR A 39 -0.25 11.37 1.67
C THR A 39 -0.83 10.03 2.09
N ARG A 40 -2.17 9.95 2.13
CA ARG A 40 -2.90 8.70 2.27
C ARG A 40 -3.26 8.18 0.88
N HIS A 41 -2.76 6.99 0.58
CA HIS A 41 -2.92 6.25 -0.68
C HIS A 41 -3.98 5.17 -0.48
N TYR A 42 -4.94 5.10 -1.38
CA TYR A 42 -6.04 4.13 -1.35
C TYR A 42 -5.88 3.18 -2.52
N PHE A 43 -5.63 1.90 -2.22
CA PHE A 43 -5.47 0.83 -3.20
C PHE A 43 -6.64 -0.14 -3.14
N GLU A 44 -6.90 -0.80 -4.27
CA GLU A 44 -7.80 -1.95 -4.38
C GLU A 44 -7.01 -3.12 -4.96
N LEU A 45 -7.04 -4.27 -4.28
CA LEU A 45 -6.62 -5.55 -4.81
C LEU A 45 -7.86 -6.28 -5.33
N ILE A 46 -7.89 -6.57 -6.62
CA ILE A 46 -8.90 -7.44 -7.23
C ILE A 46 -8.27 -8.82 -7.37
N THR A 47 -8.79 -9.78 -6.61
CA THR A 47 -8.24 -11.14 -6.57
C THR A 47 -8.66 -11.95 -7.80
N GLU A 48 -7.75 -12.80 -8.28
CA GLU A 48 -8.05 -13.72 -9.37
C GLU A 48 -9.13 -14.74 -8.97
N PRO A 49 -9.96 -15.20 -9.92
CA PRO A 49 -10.94 -16.25 -9.65
C PRO A 49 -10.29 -17.50 -9.04
N GLY A 50 -10.85 -17.99 -7.94
CA GLY A 50 -10.36 -19.19 -7.24
C GLY A 50 -9.30 -18.94 -6.17
N VAL A 51 -8.87 -17.68 -5.97
CA VAL A 51 -8.06 -17.32 -4.80
C VAL A 51 -8.92 -17.38 -3.54
N GLU A 52 -8.56 -18.26 -2.61
CA GLU A 52 -9.28 -18.38 -1.34
C GLU A 52 -9.05 -17.17 -0.43
N GLU A 53 -10.11 -16.70 0.25
CA GLU A 53 -10.03 -15.61 1.22
C GLU A 53 -8.95 -15.84 2.28
N LYS A 54 -8.82 -17.09 2.76
CA LYS A 54 -7.79 -17.47 3.74
C LYS A 54 -6.36 -17.25 3.23
N THR A 55 -6.13 -17.51 1.94
CA THR A 55 -4.83 -17.29 1.31
C THR A 55 -4.48 -15.81 1.34
N VAL A 56 -5.45 -14.95 1.02
CA VAL A 56 -5.20 -13.50 1.02
C VAL A 56 -5.07 -12.96 2.43
N ASN A 57 -5.89 -13.41 3.37
CA ASN A 57 -5.79 -13.06 4.79
C ASN A 57 -4.41 -13.40 5.39
N ALA A 58 -3.82 -14.54 4.99
CA ALA A 58 -2.48 -14.92 5.42
C ALA A 58 -1.37 -13.97 4.93
N LEU A 59 -1.61 -13.22 3.85
CA LEU A 59 -0.66 -12.24 3.31
C LEU A 59 -0.79 -10.86 3.96
N LEU A 60 -1.93 -10.59 4.62
CA LEU A 60 -2.18 -9.29 5.26
C LEU A 60 -1.35 -9.12 6.53
N ALA A 61 -1.17 -10.18 7.32
CA ALA A 61 -0.39 -10.09 8.55
C ALA A 61 1.08 -9.70 8.28
N PRO A 62 1.80 -10.32 7.32
CA PRO A 62 3.15 -9.89 6.98
C PRO A 62 3.22 -8.54 6.26
N LEU A 63 2.15 -8.10 5.58
CA LEU A 63 2.09 -6.79 4.92
C LEU A 63 2.28 -5.64 5.92
N VAL A 64 1.71 -5.74 7.12
CA VAL A 64 1.83 -4.70 8.16
C VAL A 64 3.28 -4.50 8.59
N SER A 65 4.10 -5.55 8.54
CA SER A 65 5.52 -5.51 8.82
C SER A 65 6.40 -5.35 7.57
N HIS A 66 5.81 -5.21 6.39
CA HIS A 66 6.57 -5.11 5.15
C HIS A 66 7.27 -3.75 5.09
N GLU A 67 8.58 -3.79 4.85
CA GLU A 67 9.38 -2.58 4.66
C GLU A 67 9.26 -2.13 3.20
N PHE A 68 8.71 -0.93 3.00
CA PHE A 68 8.59 -0.33 1.68
C PHE A 68 9.76 0.62 1.44
N ASP A 69 10.48 0.42 0.34
CA ASP A 69 11.55 1.33 -0.09
C ASP A 69 10.94 2.47 -0.91
N ILE A 70 10.72 3.63 -0.28
CA ILE A 70 10.09 4.80 -0.92
C ILE A 70 11.03 5.98 -0.79
N SER A 71 11.44 6.55 -1.92
CA SER A 71 12.40 7.66 -1.90
C SER A 71 11.88 8.87 -1.13
N GLY A 72 12.59 9.27 -0.07
CA GLY A 72 12.29 10.45 0.75
C GLY A 72 11.01 10.36 1.57
N HIS A 73 10.44 9.16 1.71
CA HIS A 73 9.23 8.92 2.48
C HIS A 73 9.33 7.60 3.23
N PHE A 74 8.54 7.45 4.27
CA PHE A 74 8.35 6.15 4.92
C PHE A 74 6.87 5.87 5.10
N VAL A 75 6.52 4.58 5.15
CA VAL A 75 5.15 4.15 5.49
C VAL A 75 4.96 4.27 6.99
N ALA A 76 3.98 5.07 7.39
CA ALA A 76 3.66 5.32 8.79
C ALA A 76 2.49 4.47 9.30
N ASP A 77 1.59 4.08 8.40
CA ASP A 77 0.40 3.29 8.76
C ASP A 77 -0.13 2.54 7.54
N ILE A 78 -0.65 1.32 7.77
CA ILE A 78 -1.30 0.47 6.76
C ILE A 78 -2.60 -0.05 7.36
N LEU A 79 -3.72 0.26 6.72
CA LEU A 79 -5.02 -0.30 7.07
C LEU A 79 -5.49 -1.20 5.94
N VAL A 80 -6.03 -2.36 6.30
CA VAL A 80 -6.62 -3.29 5.33
C VAL A 80 -8.09 -3.48 5.66
N HIS A 81 -8.92 -3.33 4.65
CA HIS A 81 -10.37 -3.50 4.75
C HIS A 81 -10.79 -4.65 3.83
N LEU A 82 -11.15 -5.78 4.46
CA LEU A 82 -11.82 -6.87 3.77
C LEU A 82 -13.22 -6.40 3.38
N ARG A 83 -13.53 -6.45 2.09
CA ARG A 83 -14.92 -6.31 1.64
C ARG A 83 -15.60 -7.67 1.68
N ALA A 84 -16.93 -7.66 1.58
CA ALA A 84 -17.73 -8.87 1.73
C ALA A 84 -17.26 -9.98 0.75
N PRO A 85 -17.44 -11.28 1.10
CA PRO A 85 -16.88 -12.41 0.35
C PRO A 85 -17.24 -12.45 -1.15
N ALA A 86 -18.37 -11.82 -1.52
CA ALA A 86 -18.84 -11.78 -2.91
C ALA A 86 -18.00 -10.86 -3.83
N ASP A 87 -17.27 -9.89 -3.26
CA ASP A 87 -16.68 -8.80 -4.04
C ASP A 87 -15.25 -9.11 -4.53
N ALA A 88 -14.59 -10.16 -4.03
CA ALA A 88 -13.22 -10.54 -4.39
C ALA A 88 -12.22 -9.36 -4.33
N ARG A 89 -12.51 -8.37 -3.49
CA ARG A 89 -11.84 -7.07 -3.43
C ARG A 89 -11.36 -6.77 -2.03
N ILE A 90 -10.13 -6.30 -1.93
CA ILE A 90 -9.55 -5.85 -0.68
C ILE A 90 -9.11 -4.41 -0.84
N ALA A 91 -9.55 -3.54 0.05
CA ALA A 91 -9.08 -2.17 0.08
C ALA A 91 -7.89 -2.04 1.03
N ILE A 92 -6.85 -1.34 0.61
CA ILE A 92 -5.62 -1.12 1.37
C ILE A 92 -5.34 0.38 1.42
N ASP A 93 -5.24 0.93 2.63
CA ASP A 93 -4.99 2.35 2.86
C ASP A 93 -3.61 2.54 3.49
N ILE A 94 -2.67 3.10 2.72
CA ILE A 94 -1.29 3.33 3.17
C ILE A 94 -1.09 4.82 3.43
N LEU A 95 -0.60 5.17 4.62
CA LEU A 95 -0.13 6.53 4.93
C LEU A 95 1.38 6.59 4.74
N THR A 96 1.84 7.47 3.86
CA THR A 96 3.26 7.80 3.73
C THR A 96 3.53 9.18 4.32
N ILE A 97 4.60 9.32 5.08
CA ILE A 97 5.09 10.59 5.62
C ILE A 97 6.37 10.98 4.88
N VAL A 98 6.53 12.28 4.61
CA VAL A 98 7.79 12.83 4.08
C VAL A 98 8.87 12.65 5.13
N ASP A 99 9.97 12.00 4.77
CA ASP A 99 11.11 11.84 5.65
C ASP A 99 11.81 13.22 5.83
N PRO A 100 11.78 13.81 7.04
CA PRO A 100 12.38 15.11 7.27
C PRO A 100 13.91 15.06 7.34
N VAL A 101 14.51 13.88 7.50
CA VAL A 101 15.96 13.71 7.64
C VAL A 101 16.63 13.43 6.30
N GLY A 102 15.89 12.93 5.31
CA GLY A 102 16.44 12.48 4.04
C GLY A 102 17.35 11.25 4.23
N LYS A 103 17.47 10.41 3.19
CA LYS A 103 18.40 9.27 3.24
C LYS A 103 19.82 9.82 3.46
N PRO A 104 20.58 9.38 4.48
CA PRO A 104 21.95 9.84 4.65
C PRO A 104 22.72 9.55 3.35
N ALA A 105 23.52 10.53 2.91
CA ALA A 105 24.42 10.33 1.79
C ALA A 105 25.47 9.30 2.23
N ASP A 106 25.44 8.12 1.62
CA ASP A 106 26.52 7.13 1.69
C ASP A 106 27.81 7.69 1.05
#